data_AF-A0A1H2V710-F1
#
_entry.id   AF-A0A1H2V710-F1
#
_cell.length_a   1.000
_cell.length_b   1.000
_cell.length_c   1.000
_cell.angle_alpha   90.00
_cell.angle_beta   90.00
_cell.angle_gamma   90.00
#
_symmetry.space_group_name_H-M   'P 1'
#
loop_
_entity.id
_entity.type
_entity.pdbx_description
1 polymer ?
#
loop_
_entity_poly.entity_id
_entity_poly.type
_entity_poly.pdbx_seq_one_letter_code
_entity_poly.pdbx_strand_id
1 'polypeptide(L)'
;MNVRKMAILFVALFTFMVVSAVPAYADTDYGNNYFKTEDGKYDHTFKTTSSDKNVRVYAFDIKKVKKSTGEKSNGSSSSLNVRLCSSSSGNCTSWKNLSMAVDFTDMKAGTYYADIRDKYASYYYYGYVNVFVY
;
A
#
# COMPACT_ATOMS: atom_id res chain seq x y z
N MET A 1 -23.81 74.12 -9.27
CA MET A 1 -23.91 72.66 -9.50
C MET A 1 -23.58 72.39 -10.95
N ASN A 2 -22.44 71.75 -11.24
CA ASN A 2 -22.15 71.08 -12.52
C ASN A 2 -20.91 70.19 -12.33
N VAL A 3 -21.10 69.03 -11.72
CA VAL A 3 -20.04 68.03 -11.56
C VAL A 3 -19.97 67.26 -12.88
N ARG A 4 -18.96 67.59 -13.70
CA ARG A 4 -18.64 66.86 -14.93
C ARG A 4 -18.28 65.42 -14.55
N LYS A 5 -19.09 64.48 -15.05
CA LYS A 5 -18.93 63.03 -14.92
C LYS A 5 -17.63 62.59 -15.58
N MET A 6 -16.63 62.17 -14.81
CA MET A 6 -15.55 61.32 -15.30
C MET A 6 -15.78 59.92 -14.74
N ALA A 7 -16.43 59.07 -15.54
CA ALA A 7 -16.48 57.64 -15.29
C ALA A 7 -15.19 57.04 -15.87
N ILE A 8 -14.25 56.69 -14.99
CA ILE A 8 -13.07 55.92 -15.36
C ILE A 8 -13.54 54.46 -15.56
N LEU A 9 -13.58 54.02 -16.81
CA LEU A 9 -13.91 52.64 -17.17
C LEU A 9 -12.67 51.77 -16.89
N PHE A 10 -12.59 51.15 -15.71
CA PHE A 10 -11.64 50.09 -15.45
C PHE A 10 -12.18 48.78 -16.04
N VAL A 11 -11.79 48.47 -17.28
CA VAL A 11 -12.02 47.14 -17.87
C VAL A 11 -10.99 46.19 -17.26
N ALA A 12 -11.34 45.57 -16.14
CA ALA A 12 -10.58 44.46 -15.59
C ALA A 12 -10.82 43.23 -16.47
N LEU A 13 -9.87 42.92 -17.35
CA LEU A 13 -9.78 41.64 -18.04
C LEU A 13 -9.61 40.54 -16.97
N PHE A 14 -10.71 39.91 -16.56
CA PHE A 14 -10.66 38.68 -15.77
C PHE A 14 -10.18 37.56 -16.70
N THR A 15 -8.88 37.29 -16.64
CA THR A 15 -8.28 36.11 -17.23
C THR A 15 -8.89 34.87 -16.58
N PHE A 16 -9.73 34.16 -17.32
CA PHE A 16 -10.21 32.83 -16.96
C PHE A 16 -9.02 31.86 -17.03
N MET A 17 -8.19 31.81 -15.98
CA MET A 17 -7.29 30.68 -15.77
C MET A 17 -8.15 29.49 -15.37
N VAL A 18 -8.58 28.71 -16.36
CA VAL A 18 -9.10 27.36 -16.11
C VAL A 18 -7.89 26.53 -15.68
N VAL A 19 -7.60 26.53 -14.39
CA VAL A 19 -6.71 25.52 -13.79
C VAL A 19 -7.49 24.22 -13.89
N SER A 20 -7.32 23.49 -15.00
CA SER A 20 -7.67 22.08 -15.06
C SER A 20 -6.80 21.39 -14.03
N ALA A 21 -7.32 21.23 -12.82
CA ALA A 21 -6.69 20.43 -11.79
C ALA A 21 -6.61 19.00 -12.33
N VAL A 22 -5.47 18.65 -12.93
CA VAL A 22 -5.14 17.26 -13.20
C VAL A 22 -5.06 16.62 -11.82
N PRO A 23 -5.89 15.61 -11.50
CA PRO A 23 -5.76 14.93 -10.24
C PRO A 23 -4.34 14.35 -10.16
N ALA A 24 -3.59 14.78 -9.15
CA ALA A 24 -2.33 14.14 -8.83
C ALA A 24 -2.66 12.78 -8.22
N TYR A 25 -2.41 11.71 -8.96
CA TYR A 25 -2.48 10.36 -8.42
C TYR A 25 -1.25 10.17 -7.53
N ALA A 26 -1.48 9.99 -6.23
CA ALA A 26 -0.45 9.69 -5.26
C ALA A 26 -0.77 8.33 -4.64
N ASP A 27 0.22 7.44 -4.62
CA ASP A 27 0.12 6.15 -3.96
C ASP A 27 -0.25 6.37 -2.48
N THR A 28 -1.23 5.63 -2.00
CA THR A 28 -1.59 5.60 -0.57
C THR A 28 -0.66 4.64 0.15
N ASP A 29 0.25 5.18 0.97
CA ASP A 29 1.10 4.41 1.89
C ASP A 29 0.32 4.05 3.16
N TYR A 30 0.19 2.75 3.45
CA TYR A 30 -0.49 2.26 4.64
C TYR A 30 0.44 2.11 5.86
N GLY A 31 1.71 2.49 5.71
CA GLY A 31 2.72 2.44 6.75
C GLY A 31 3.32 1.06 6.93
N ASN A 32 4.14 0.95 7.97
CA ASN A 32 4.83 -0.29 8.32
C ASN A 32 4.05 -1.03 9.39
N ASN A 33 3.83 -2.33 9.21
CA ASN A 33 3.31 -3.20 10.24
C ASN A 33 4.28 -4.35 10.54
N TYR A 34 4.29 -4.78 11.80
CA TYR A 34 5.07 -5.95 12.20
C TYR A 34 4.42 -7.22 11.65
N PHE A 35 5.23 -8.12 11.09
CA PHE A 35 4.79 -9.44 10.66
C PHE A 35 5.56 -10.54 11.39
N LYS A 36 4.90 -11.69 11.57
CA LYS A 36 5.54 -12.92 12.04
C LYS A 36 4.86 -14.12 11.40
N THR A 37 5.63 -14.89 10.64
CA THR A 37 5.07 -16.08 9.99
C THR A 37 4.66 -17.13 11.01
N GLU A 38 3.63 -17.91 10.66
CA GLU A 38 3.11 -19.03 11.45
C GLU A 38 2.52 -18.66 12.82
N ASP A 39 2.15 -17.39 13.04
CA ASP A 39 1.51 -16.96 14.28
C ASP A 39 -0.04 -16.97 14.24
N GLY A 40 -0.59 -17.34 13.08
CA GLY A 40 -2.04 -17.44 12.84
C GLY A 40 -2.73 -16.09 12.63
N LYS A 41 -1.99 -15.00 12.44
CA LYS A 41 -2.52 -13.65 12.24
C LYS A 41 -2.24 -13.15 10.82
N TYR A 42 -2.97 -12.12 10.43
CA TYR A 42 -2.65 -11.34 9.24
C TYR A 42 -1.64 -10.24 9.55
N ASP A 43 -0.80 -9.93 8.58
CA ASP A 43 0.42 -9.13 8.75
C ASP A 43 0.24 -7.65 8.38
N HIS A 44 -0.83 -7.28 7.67
CA HIS A 44 -1.20 -5.88 7.44
C HIS A 44 -2.68 -5.78 7.06
N THR A 45 -3.34 -4.67 7.41
CA THR A 45 -4.69 -4.33 6.91
C THR A 45 -4.62 -3.08 6.04
N PHE A 46 -5.33 -3.06 4.92
CA PHE A 46 -5.40 -1.91 4.01
C PHE A 46 -6.71 -1.91 3.22
N LYS A 47 -6.98 -0.83 2.49
CA LYS A 47 -8.17 -0.68 1.64
C LYS A 47 -7.80 -0.36 0.20
N THR A 48 -8.57 -0.91 -0.72
CA THR A 48 -8.57 -0.56 -2.15
C THR A 48 -9.87 0.15 -2.49
N THR A 49 -9.82 1.03 -3.49
CA THR A 49 -10.99 1.71 -4.05
C THR A 49 -11.16 1.32 -5.51
N SER A 50 -12.18 1.85 -6.19
CA SER A 50 -12.33 1.65 -7.64
C SER A 50 -11.27 2.42 -8.45
N SER A 51 -10.70 3.49 -7.88
CA SER A 51 -9.61 4.26 -8.48
C SER A 51 -8.24 3.65 -8.17
N ASP A 52 -8.04 3.22 -6.92
CA ASP A 52 -6.77 2.74 -6.39
C ASP A 52 -6.89 1.24 -6.10
N LYS A 53 -6.65 0.46 -7.15
CA LYS A 53 -6.95 -0.98 -7.22
C LYS A 53 -5.71 -1.85 -7.39
N ASN A 54 -4.55 -1.26 -7.47
CA ASN A 54 -3.27 -1.94 -7.49
C ASN A 54 -2.63 -1.82 -6.12
N VAL A 55 -1.94 -2.88 -5.71
CA VAL A 55 -1.38 -2.99 -4.37
C VAL A 55 0.05 -3.48 -4.51
N ARG A 56 1.00 -2.70 -4.00
CA ARG A 56 2.41 -3.12 -3.86
C ARG A 56 2.68 -3.53 -2.43
N VAL A 57 3.29 -4.69 -2.24
CA VAL A 57 3.73 -5.17 -0.93
C VAL A 57 5.22 -5.42 -0.95
N TYR A 58 5.93 -4.96 0.07
CA TYR A 58 7.33 -5.29 0.29
C TYR A 58 7.61 -5.50 1.78
N ALA A 59 8.67 -6.25 2.08
CA ALA A 59 9.07 -6.55 3.45
C ALA A 59 10.54 -6.21 3.68
N PHE A 60 10.86 -5.73 4.88
CA PHE A 60 12.19 -5.26 5.25
C PHE A 60 12.54 -5.62 6.71
N ASP A 61 13.80 -5.41 7.08
CA ASP A 61 14.37 -5.80 8.37
C ASP A 61 14.10 -7.25 8.78
N ILE A 62 14.10 -8.13 7.79
CA ILE A 62 13.67 -9.52 7.93
C ILE A 62 14.71 -10.30 8.73
N LYS A 63 14.24 -10.95 9.80
CA LYS A 63 14.99 -11.94 10.57
C LYS A 63 14.31 -13.29 10.48
N LYS A 64 15.08 -14.34 10.71
CA LYS A 64 14.56 -15.70 10.83
C LYS A 64 15.06 -16.35 12.11
N VAL A 65 14.25 -17.24 12.66
CA VAL A 65 14.55 -17.99 13.87
C VAL A 65 14.45 -19.47 13.59
N LYS A 66 15.52 -20.21 13.88
CA LYS A 66 15.50 -21.67 13.75
C LYS A 66 14.65 -22.25 14.88
N LYS A 67 13.56 -22.94 14.55
CA LYS A 67 12.59 -23.42 15.56
C LYS A 67 13.19 -24.35 16.59
N SER A 68 14.13 -25.21 16.17
CA SER A 68 14.75 -26.21 17.03
C SER A 68 15.70 -25.64 18.09
N THR A 69 16.32 -24.48 17.83
CA THR A 69 17.37 -23.91 18.70
C THR A 69 17.06 -22.50 19.21
N GLY A 70 16.09 -21.81 18.62
CA GLY A 70 15.84 -20.39 18.88
C GLY A 70 16.89 -19.44 18.29
N GLU A 71 17.86 -19.96 17.54
CA GLU A 71 18.94 -19.17 16.96
C GLU A 71 18.39 -18.18 15.92
N LYS A 72 18.81 -16.91 16.02
CA LYS A 72 18.40 -15.82 15.15
C LYS A 72 19.45 -15.51 14.10
N SER A 73 19.03 -15.30 12.86
CA SER A 73 19.90 -14.86 11.77
C SER A 73 19.13 -13.94 10.82
N ASN A 74 19.84 -13.34 9.86
CA ASN A 74 19.20 -12.54 8.81
C ASN A 74 18.30 -13.42 7.94
N GLY A 75 17.09 -12.91 7.67
CA GLY A 75 16.18 -13.48 6.68
C GLY A 75 16.28 -12.74 5.35
N SER A 76 15.53 -13.22 4.36
CA SER A 76 15.43 -12.59 3.04
C SER A 76 13.99 -12.61 2.57
N SER A 77 13.55 -11.55 1.92
CA SER A 77 12.24 -11.42 1.27
C SER A 77 12.00 -12.51 0.22
N SER A 78 13.06 -13.01 -0.44
CA SER A 78 12.98 -14.15 -1.36
C SER A 78 12.52 -15.46 -0.68
N SER A 79 12.69 -15.56 0.64
CA SER A 79 12.21 -16.69 1.45
C SER A 79 10.73 -16.60 1.79
N LEU A 80 10.07 -15.49 1.48
CA LEU A 80 8.70 -15.18 1.85
C LEU A 80 7.78 -15.18 0.63
N ASN A 81 6.55 -15.62 0.83
CA ASN A 81 5.46 -15.41 -0.10
C ASN A 81 4.37 -14.62 0.60
N VAL A 82 3.64 -13.81 -0.17
CA VAL A 82 2.50 -13.04 0.31
C VAL A 82 1.27 -13.32 -0.55
N ARG A 83 0.10 -13.26 0.07
CA ARG A 83 -1.20 -13.21 -0.60
C ARG A 83 -2.05 -12.12 0.04
N LEU A 84 -3.08 -11.67 -0.67
CA LEU A 84 -4.05 -10.71 -0.17
C LEU A 84 -5.38 -11.40 0.06
N CYS A 85 -5.95 -11.29 1.26
CA CYS A 85 -7.23 -11.89 1.62
C CYS A 85 -8.30 -10.82 1.81
N SER A 86 -9.42 -10.96 1.11
CA SER A 86 -10.57 -10.06 1.23
C SER A 86 -11.25 -10.27 2.59
N SER A 87 -11.40 -9.21 3.37
CA SER A 87 -12.10 -9.26 4.66
C SER A 87 -13.58 -9.60 4.53
N SER A 88 -14.22 -9.22 3.41
CA SER A 88 -15.67 -9.41 3.21
C SER A 88 -16.03 -10.81 2.71
N SER A 89 -15.17 -11.42 1.88
CA SER A 89 -15.46 -12.73 1.28
C SER A 89 -14.61 -13.87 1.82
N GLY A 90 -13.52 -13.57 2.55
CA GLY A 90 -12.52 -14.56 2.98
C GLY A 90 -11.64 -15.11 1.83
N ASN A 91 -11.95 -14.76 0.57
CA ASN A 91 -11.18 -15.23 -0.58
C ASN A 91 -9.81 -14.55 -0.61
N CYS A 92 -8.78 -15.33 -0.92
CA CYS A 92 -7.42 -14.84 -1.06
C CYS A 92 -6.91 -14.98 -2.49
N THR A 93 -6.00 -14.09 -2.87
CA THR A 93 -5.20 -14.26 -4.09
C THR A 93 -4.32 -15.51 -4.01
N SER A 94 -3.76 -15.91 -5.15
CA SER A 94 -2.64 -16.85 -5.14
C SER A 94 -1.44 -16.25 -4.39
N TRP A 95 -0.61 -17.14 -3.86
CA TRP A 95 0.65 -16.77 -3.24
C TRP A 95 1.64 -16.28 -4.29
N LYS A 96 2.25 -15.12 -4.05
CA LYS A 96 3.35 -14.59 -4.87
C LYS A 96 4.61 -14.46 -4.02
N ASN A 97 5.78 -14.67 -4.64
CA ASN A 97 7.03 -14.47 -3.94
C ASN A 97 7.31 -12.98 -3.74
N LEU A 98 7.76 -12.59 -2.54
CA LEU A 98 8.07 -11.19 -2.26
C LEU A 98 9.32 -10.73 -3.03
N SER A 99 10.41 -11.53 -3.03
CA SER A 99 11.73 -11.25 -3.63
C SER A 99 12.35 -9.89 -3.25
N MET A 100 11.74 -8.79 -3.66
CA MET A 100 11.96 -7.43 -3.15
C MET A 100 10.62 -6.75 -2.84
N ALA A 101 9.75 -6.67 -3.85
CA ALA A 101 8.38 -6.21 -3.76
C ALA A 101 7.50 -6.99 -4.74
N VAL A 102 6.20 -7.01 -4.50
CA VAL A 102 5.25 -7.66 -5.40
C VAL A 102 3.98 -6.82 -5.58
N ASP A 103 3.51 -6.78 -6.81
CA ASP A 103 2.30 -6.08 -7.20
C ASP A 103 1.11 -7.05 -7.35
N PHE A 104 -0.05 -6.64 -6.87
CA PHE A 104 -1.37 -7.24 -7.11
C PHE A 104 -2.23 -6.20 -7.82
N THR A 105 -2.66 -6.50 -9.04
CA THR A 105 -3.38 -5.54 -9.88
C THR A 105 -4.87 -5.88 -9.94
N ASP A 106 -5.68 -4.89 -10.32
CA ASP A 106 -7.11 -5.04 -10.56
C ASP A 106 -7.91 -5.62 -9.38
N MET A 107 -7.49 -5.26 -8.16
CA MET A 107 -8.20 -5.64 -6.95
C MET A 107 -9.59 -4.98 -6.93
N LYS A 108 -10.60 -5.71 -6.45
CA LYS A 108 -11.92 -5.11 -6.21
C LYS A 108 -11.80 -4.12 -5.05
N ALA A 109 -12.63 -3.08 -5.05
CA ALA A 109 -12.71 -2.16 -3.91
C ALA A 109 -13.12 -2.91 -2.63
N GLY A 110 -12.41 -2.68 -1.53
CA GLY A 110 -12.69 -3.36 -0.27
C GLY A 110 -11.56 -3.27 0.74
N THR A 111 -11.76 -3.89 1.90
CA THR A 111 -10.72 -4.04 2.93
C THR A 111 -10.05 -5.40 2.76
N TYR A 112 -8.71 -5.40 2.78
CA TYR A 112 -7.87 -6.57 2.58
C TYR A 112 -6.85 -6.74 3.70
N TYR A 113 -6.42 -7.98 3.85
CA TYR A 113 -5.34 -8.39 4.72
C TYR A 113 -4.16 -8.88 3.89
N ALA A 114 -2.94 -8.42 4.20
CA ALA A 114 -1.73 -9.07 3.74
C ALA A 114 -1.45 -10.28 4.65
N ASP A 115 -1.17 -11.43 4.04
CA ASP A 115 -0.81 -12.67 4.72
C ASP A 115 0.53 -13.14 4.17
N ILE A 116 1.53 -13.25 5.03
CA ILE A 116 2.91 -13.62 4.72
C ILE A 116 3.21 -14.99 5.30
N ARG A 117 3.77 -15.86 4.46
CA ARG A 117 4.32 -17.14 4.88
C ARG A 117 5.76 -17.28 4.45
N ASP A 118 6.52 -18.03 5.23
CA ASP A 118 7.83 -18.51 4.79
C ASP A 118 7.72 -19.83 4.01
N LYS A 119 8.84 -20.22 3.38
CA LYS A 119 8.96 -21.45 2.59
C LYS A 119 9.61 -22.60 3.36
N TYR A 120 10.09 -22.37 4.59
CA TYR A 120 11.04 -23.27 5.24
C TYR A 120 10.53 -23.75 6.60
N ALA A 121 10.07 -25.00 6.65
CA ALA A 121 9.49 -25.60 7.86
C ALA A 121 10.36 -25.51 9.13
N SER A 122 11.69 -25.41 9.00
CA SER A 122 12.62 -25.32 10.13
C SER A 122 12.75 -23.92 10.75
N TYR A 123 12.14 -22.90 10.14
CA TYR A 123 12.26 -21.51 10.56
C TYR A 123 10.89 -20.84 10.66
N TYR A 124 10.79 -19.82 11.49
CA TYR A 124 9.78 -18.78 11.30
C TYR A 124 10.50 -17.46 11.06
N TYR A 125 9.81 -16.53 10.39
CA TYR A 125 10.36 -15.25 9.97
C TYR A 125 9.57 -14.12 10.62
N TYR A 126 10.24 -12.99 10.86
CA TYR A 126 9.59 -11.78 11.33
C TYR A 126 10.32 -10.54 10.78
N GLY A 127 9.64 -9.41 10.79
CA GLY A 127 10.17 -8.14 10.30
C GLY A 127 9.06 -7.12 10.17
N TYR A 128 9.21 -6.22 9.19
CA TYR A 128 8.16 -5.26 8.84
C TYR A 128 7.71 -5.45 7.40
N VAL A 129 6.42 -5.21 7.18
CA VAL A 129 5.78 -5.17 5.87
C VAL A 129 5.15 -3.80 5.68
N ASN A 130 5.22 -3.27 4.46
CA ASN A 130 4.51 -2.06 4.07
C ASN A 130 3.71 -2.33 2.79
N VAL A 131 2.58 -1.63 2.67
CA VAL A 131 1.65 -1.72 1.55
C VAL A 131 1.38 -0.33 0.96
N PHE A 132 1.59 -0.21 -0.35
CA PHE A 132 1.14 0.95 -1.15
C PHE A 132 -0.07 0.57 -2.00
N VAL A 133 -1.04 1.48 -2.13
CA VAL A 133 -2.23 1.30 -2.98
C VAL A 133 -2.35 2.43 -3.99
N TYR A 134 -2.55 2.10 -5.26
CA TYR A 134 -2.53 3.03 -6.41
C TYR A 134 -3.34 2.53 -7.62
#